data_AF-A0A0B8QN73-F1
#
_entry.id   AF-A0A0B8QN73-F1
#
_cell.length_a   1.000
_cell.length_b   1.000
_cell.length_c   1.000
_cell.angle_alpha   90.00
_cell.angle_beta   90.00
_cell.angle_gamma   90.00
#
_symmetry.space_group_name_H-M   'P 1'
#
loop_
_entity.id
_entity.type
_entity.pdbx_description
1 polymer ?
#
loop_
_entity_poly.entity_id
_entity_poly.type
_entity_poly.pdbx_seq_one_letter_code
_entity_poly.pdbx_strand_id
1 'polypeptide(L)'
;MSQLKLSIFLRLDDVSGVLSKKITLTNQGQEVYQLDKLALTIPLPYRAKELESYSGRWSREFQSNRQTLDHGLFSQENRRGRTSHEYFPGCLLGSANFSQQVGEVWGFHLGWSGNHFWRAEAKSDGRRFLQSGELLMSGEISLMMDRATKHPLCMQVTAIKVSTGSDKLIIAM
;
A
#
# COMPACT_ATOMS: atom_id res chain seq x y z
N MET A 1 -6.26 -26.48 14.39
CA MET A 1 -5.65 -25.14 14.47
C MET A 1 -4.99 -24.85 13.15
N SER A 2 -5.24 -23.68 12.55
CA SER A 2 -4.60 -23.28 11.31
C SER A 2 -3.09 -23.10 11.52
N GLN A 3 -2.28 -23.75 10.68
CA GLN A 3 -0.82 -23.59 10.70
C GLN A 3 -0.44 -22.67 9.54
N LEU A 4 -0.34 -21.37 9.82
CA LEU A 4 -0.04 -20.37 8.80
C LEU A 4 1.37 -19.80 9.00
N LYS A 5 2.09 -19.63 7.90
CA LYS A 5 3.39 -18.94 7.87
C LYS A 5 3.24 -17.63 7.10
N LEU A 6 3.52 -16.51 7.77
CA LEU A 6 3.66 -15.20 7.14
C LEU A 6 5.15 -14.89 6.96
N SER A 7 5.59 -14.67 5.73
CA SER A 7 6.95 -14.23 5.41
C SER A 7 6.92 -12.78 4.94
N ILE A 8 7.78 -11.94 5.50
CA ILE A 8 7.86 -10.51 5.17
C ILE A 8 9.25 -10.24 4.61
N PHE A 9 9.30 -9.69 3.40
CA PHE A 9 10.54 -9.27 2.75
C PHE A 9 10.59 -7.75 2.71
N LEU A 10 11.73 -7.20 3.13
CA LEU A 10 12.04 -5.78 3.09
C LEU A 10 13.34 -5.60 2.31
N ARG A 11 13.33 -4.68 1.35
CA ARG A 11 14.54 -4.27 0.62
C ARG A 11 14.60 -2.74 0.64
N LEU A 12 15.70 -2.19 1.15
CA LEU A 12 16.02 -0.79 1.01
C LEU A 12 17.06 -0.66 -0.11
N ASP A 13 16.74 0.13 -1.12
CA ASP A 13 17.66 0.48 -2.19
C ASP A 13 18.48 1.71 -1.75
N ASP A 14 19.80 1.57 -1.70
CA ASP A 14 20.75 2.56 -1.20
C ASP A 14 20.94 3.73 -2.16
N VAL A 15 20.75 3.51 -3.45
CA VAL A 15 20.84 4.56 -4.49
C VAL A 15 19.57 5.41 -4.52
N SER A 16 18.39 4.79 -4.57
CA SER A 16 17.12 5.50 -4.74
C SER A 16 16.43 5.87 -3.43
N GLY A 17 16.85 5.29 -2.30
CA GLY A 17 16.20 5.46 -0.99
C GLY A 17 14.84 4.77 -0.89
N VAL A 18 14.54 3.85 -1.81
CA VAL A 18 13.24 3.17 -1.90
C VAL A 18 13.19 1.95 -0.98
N LEU A 19 12.22 1.92 -0.07
CA LEU A 19 11.87 0.75 0.73
C LEU A 19 10.78 -0.08 0.02
N SER A 20 11.12 -1.24 -0.48
CA SER A 20 10.15 -2.22 -1.00
C SER A 20 9.73 -3.21 0.08
N LYS A 21 8.42 -3.44 0.22
CA LYS A 21 7.86 -4.46 1.13
C LYS A 21 7.05 -5.50 0.35
N LYS A 22 7.19 -6.76 0.74
CA LYS A 22 6.43 -7.89 0.19
C LYS A 22 6.01 -8.82 1.32
N ILE A 23 4.79 -9.35 1.24
CA ILE A 23 4.26 -10.29 2.23
C ILE A 23 3.72 -11.54 1.55
N THR A 24 4.09 -12.70 2.07
CA THR A 24 3.65 -13.99 1.55
C THR A 24 2.99 -14.77 2.67
N LEU A 25 1.77 -15.24 2.43
CA LEU A 25 1.05 -16.11 3.36
C LEU A 25 1.02 -17.53 2.78
N THR A 26 1.44 -18.49 3.60
CA THR A 26 1.48 -19.91 3.25
C THR A 26 0.67 -20.70 4.27
N ASN A 27 -0.19 -21.60 3.80
CA ASN A 27 -0.87 -22.57 4.64
C ASN A 27 -0.04 -23.86 4.76
N GLN A 28 0.39 -24.18 5.97
CA GLN A 28 1.14 -25.38 6.33
C GLN A 28 0.24 -26.45 6.97
N GLY A 29 -1.04 -26.13 7.21
CA GLY A 29 -2.02 -27.05 7.77
C GLY A 29 -2.70 -27.90 6.70
N GLN A 30 -3.32 -29.00 7.12
CA GLN A 30 -4.04 -29.91 6.21
C GLN A 30 -5.40 -29.37 5.77
N GLU A 31 -6.01 -28.49 6.56
CA GLU A 31 -7.30 -27.86 6.25
C GLU A 31 -7.11 -26.71 5.26
N VAL A 32 -8.07 -26.51 4.36
CA VAL A 32 -8.10 -25.35 3.47
C VAL A 32 -8.34 -24.08 4.28
N TYR A 33 -7.52 -23.04 4.05
CA TYR A 33 -7.69 -21.74 4.67
C TYR A 33 -8.30 -20.75 3.68
N GLN A 34 -9.47 -20.19 4.01
CA GLN A 34 -10.09 -19.11 3.24
C GLN A 34 -9.47 -17.78 3.67
N LEU A 35 -8.85 -17.07 2.72
CA LEU A 35 -8.27 -15.77 2.99
C LEU A 35 -9.24 -14.66 2.57
N ASP A 36 -9.74 -13.91 3.56
CA ASP A 36 -10.58 -12.74 3.30
C ASP A 36 -9.76 -11.50 2.95
N LYS A 37 -8.63 -11.31 3.65
CA LYS A 37 -7.79 -10.12 3.47
C LYS A 37 -6.36 -10.39 3.91
N LEU A 38 -5.43 -10.04 3.03
CA LEU A 38 -4.03 -9.85 3.38
C LEU A 38 -3.66 -8.41 3.05
N ALA A 39 -2.85 -7.77 3.88
CA ALA A 39 -2.57 -6.34 3.73
C ALA A 39 -1.22 -5.97 4.34
N LEU A 40 -0.42 -5.21 3.60
CA LEU A 40 0.84 -4.66 4.08
C LEU A 40 0.57 -3.40 4.87
N THR A 41 1.24 -3.23 6.01
CA THR A 41 1.15 -2.02 6.83
C THR A 41 2.53 -1.38 6.93
N ILE A 42 2.60 -0.06 6.74
CA ILE A 42 3.80 0.75 6.90
C ILE A 42 3.51 1.84 7.95
N PRO A 43 4.28 1.88 9.05
CA PRO A 43 4.18 2.98 9.99
C PRO A 43 4.65 4.28 9.33
N LEU A 44 3.93 5.35 9.59
CA LEU A 44 4.29 6.70 9.16
C LEU A 44 4.67 7.53 10.38
N PRO A 45 5.59 8.50 10.24
CA PRO A 45 5.92 9.38 11.33
C PRO A 45 4.73 10.27 11.69
N TYR A 46 4.65 10.71 12.95
CA TYR A 46 3.59 11.58 13.46
C TYR A 46 3.40 12.87 12.63
N ARG A 47 4.48 13.34 12.00
CA ARG A 47 4.52 14.54 11.18
C ARG A 47 3.95 14.37 9.77
N ALA A 48 3.59 13.16 9.33
CA ALA A 48 2.89 12.93 8.06
C ALA A 48 1.42 13.40 8.17
N LYS A 49 1.20 14.72 8.13
CA LYS A 49 -0.04 15.43 8.45
C LYS A 49 -0.95 15.66 7.25
N GLU A 50 -0.42 15.64 6.04
CA GLU A 50 -1.20 15.84 4.83
C GLU A 50 -1.11 14.60 3.93
N LEU A 51 -2.18 14.38 3.19
CA LEU A 51 -2.32 13.32 2.22
C LEU A 51 -2.74 13.92 0.88
N GLU A 52 -1.99 13.58 -0.17
CA GLU A 52 -2.35 13.84 -1.56
C GLU A 52 -2.69 12.51 -2.23
N SER A 53 -3.92 12.41 -2.70
CA SER A 53 -4.47 11.27 -3.42
C SER A 53 -4.73 11.67 -4.87
N TYR A 54 -4.78 10.68 -5.76
CA TYR A 54 -5.04 10.93 -7.18
C TYR A 54 -6.32 10.25 -7.60
N SER A 55 -7.18 11.00 -8.29
CA SER A 55 -8.41 10.47 -8.87
C SER A 55 -8.61 10.99 -10.29
N GLY A 56 -9.60 10.49 -11.01
CA GLY A 56 -9.83 10.99 -12.36
C GLY A 56 -10.84 10.20 -13.16
N ARG A 57 -10.76 10.39 -14.48
CA ARG A 57 -11.50 9.63 -15.48
C ARG A 57 -10.69 9.57 -16.77
N TRP A 58 -11.13 8.77 -17.72
CA TRP A 58 -10.52 8.74 -19.04
C TRP A 58 -10.41 10.16 -19.63
N SER A 59 -9.23 10.50 -20.19
CA SER A 59 -8.88 11.83 -20.72
C SER A 59 -8.78 12.96 -19.68
N ARG A 60 -8.87 12.64 -18.38
CA ARG A 60 -8.64 13.53 -17.23
C ARG A 60 -8.13 12.73 -16.02
N GLU A 61 -7.06 11.98 -16.23
CA GLU A 61 -6.41 11.16 -15.22
C GLU A 61 -5.62 12.00 -14.21
N PHE A 62 -5.24 11.40 -13.07
CA PHE A 62 -4.28 11.95 -12.10
C PHE A 62 -4.61 13.35 -11.56
N GLN A 63 -5.89 13.65 -11.37
CA GLN A 63 -6.33 14.85 -10.66
C GLN A 63 -5.95 14.71 -9.18
N SER A 64 -5.09 15.61 -8.74
CA SER A 64 -4.61 15.67 -7.36
C SER A 64 -5.70 16.18 -6.43
N ASN A 65 -5.88 15.49 -5.31
CA ASN A 65 -6.74 15.91 -4.21
C ASN A 65 -5.96 15.82 -2.90
N ARG A 66 -5.78 16.97 -2.25
CA ARG A 66 -5.02 17.09 -1.01
C ARG A 66 -5.95 17.37 0.17
N GLN A 67 -5.68 16.72 1.30
CA GLN A 67 -6.42 16.91 2.54
C GLN A 67 -5.52 16.70 3.77
N THR A 68 -5.96 17.19 4.92
CA THR A 68 -5.32 16.89 6.20
C THR A 68 -5.67 15.47 6.65
N LEU A 69 -4.73 14.83 7.35
CA LEU A 69 -4.89 13.53 7.98
C LEU A 69 -4.80 13.70 9.50
N ASP A 70 -5.62 14.56 10.11
CA ASP A 70 -5.47 14.84 11.54
C ASP A 70 -5.93 13.67 12.42
N HIS A 71 -7.01 13.02 12.02
CA HIS A 71 -7.62 11.87 12.69
C HIS A 71 -8.41 11.03 11.68
N GLY A 72 -8.69 9.78 12.05
CA GLY A 72 -9.56 8.91 11.26
C GLY A 72 -8.84 8.23 10.10
N LEU A 73 -9.62 7.83 9.10
CA LEU A 73 -9.19 6.95 8.01
C LEU A 73 -9.54 7.58 6.66
N PHE A 74 -8.54 7.74 5.80
CA PHE A 74 -8.74 7.92 4.37
C PHE A 74 -8.54 6.58 3.66
N SER A 75 -9.40 6.23 2.71
CA SER A 75 -9.31 4.99 1.95
C SER A 75 -9.70 5.21 0.49
N GLN A 76 -8.98 4.56 -0.41
CA GLN A 76 -9.35 4.44 -1.82
C GLN A 76 -9.35 2.97 -2.22
N GLU A 77 -10.31 2.62 -3.08
CA GLU A 77 -10.49 1.27 -3.59
C GLU A 77 -10.68 1.31 -5.10
N ASN A 78 -10.16 0.28 -5.76
CA ASN A 78 -10.45 0.00 -7.15
C ASN A 78 -11.07 -1.39 -7.25
N ARG A 79 -12.29 -1.45 -7.80
CA ARG A 79 -13.11 -2.66 -7.97
C ARG A 79 -13.36 -3.01 -9.44
N ARG A 80 -12.54 -2.48 -10.36
CA ARG A 80 -12.72 -2.64 -11.82
C ARG A 80 -12.08 -3.90 -12.41
N GLY A 81 -11.40 -4.72 -11.60
CA GLY A 81 -10.63 -5.89 -12.04
C GLY A 81 -9.34 -5.54 -12.79
N ARG A 82 -9.02 -4.26 -12.89
CA ARG A 82 -7.83 -3.71 -13.56
C ARG A 82 -7.47 -2.35 -12.95
N THR A 83 -6.25 -1.85 -13.18
CA THR A 83 -5.91 -0.45 -12.89
C THR A 83 -6.85 0.44 -13.69
N SER A 84 -7.50 1.36 -12.99
CA SER A 84 -8.50 2.25 -13.57
C SER A 84 -7.97 3.67 -13.60
N HIS A 85 -8.57 4.48 -14.48
CA HIS A 85 -8.34 5.93 -14.52
C HIS A 85 -8.94 6.66 -13.30
N GLU A 86 -9.75 5.95 -12.50
CA GLU A 86 -10.52 6.53 -11.39
C GLU A 86 -9.65 6.71 -10.16
N TYR A 87 -8.84 5.70 -9.81
CA TYR A 87 -8.02 5.70 -8.60
C TYR A 87 -6.66 5.10 -8.87
N PHE A 88 -5.63 5.92 -8.75
CA PHE A 88 -4.25 5.49 -8.82
C PHE A 88 -3.91 4.67 -7.56
N PRO A 89 -3.21 3.53 -7.69
CA PRO A 89 -2.75 2.73 -6.55
C PRO A 89 -1.63 3.41 -5.75
N GLY A 90 -1.73 4.70 -5.42
CA GLY A 90 -0.67 5.42 -4.73
C GLY A 90 -1.09 6.78 -4.20
N CYS A 91 -0.24 7.33 -3.34
CA CYS A 91 -0.46 8.64 -2.71
C CYS A 91 0.87 9.28 -2.30
N LEU A 92 0.81 10.57 -1.98
CA LEU A 92 1.83 11.24 -1.19
C LEU A 92 1.29 11.48 0.20
N LEU A 93 2.15 11.27 1.19
CA LEU A 93 1.94 11.73 2.55
C LEU A 93 3.05 12.72 2.87
N GLY A 94 2.77 13.80 3.57
CA GLY A 94 3.79 14.80 3.85
C GLY A 94 3.58 15.55 5.15
N SER A 95 4.61 16.32 5.51
CA SER A 95 4.49 17.32 6.56
C SER A 95 3.39 18.34 6.25
N ALA A 96 2.90 19.03 7.28
CA ALA A 96 1.96 20.14 7.06
C ALA A 96 2.56 21.14 6.05
N ASN A 97 1.74 21.56 5.08
CA ASN A 97 2.07 22.46 3.99
C ASN A 97 3.26 21.99 3.11
N PHE A 98 3.45 20.68 2.92
CA PHE A 98 4.53 20.20 2.04
C PHE A 98 4.34 20.73 0.61
N SER A 99 5.44 21.02 -0.08
CA SER A 99 5.46 21.50 -1.45
C SER A 99 6.54 20.78 -2.24
N GLN A 100 6.74 21.13 -3.52
CA GLN A 100 7.87 20.59 -4.27
C GLN A 100 9.24 20.98 -3.68
N GLN A 101 9.31 22.05 -2.88
CA GLN A 101 10.56 22.62 -2.38
C GLN A 101 10.76 22.45 -0.87
N VAL A 102 9.67 22.27 -0.12
CA VAL A 102 9.69 22.33 1.35
C VAL A 102 8.89 21.18 1.93
N GLY A 103 9.37 20.62 3.02
CA GLY A 103 8.70 19.56 3.77
C GLY A 103 9.25 18.18 3.47
N GLU A 104 8.86 17.24 4.32
CA GLU A 104 9.17 15.82 4.15
C GLU A 104 7.99 15.14 3.47
N VAL A 105 8.29 14.28 2.50
CA VAL A 105 7.27 13.56 1.73
C VAL A 105 7.60 12.07 1.65
N TRP A 106 6.58 11.25 1.90
CA TRP A 106 6.56 9.81 1.73
C TRP A 106 5.68 9.49 0.52
N GLY A 107 6.31 9.06 -0.57
CA GLY A 107 5.58 8.53 -1.72
C GLY A 107 5.25 7.06 -1.49
N PHE A 108 4.00 6.69 -1.70
CA PHE A 108 3.54 5.30 -1.70
C PHE A 108 2.95 4.93 -3.05
N HIS A 109 3.27 3.73 -3.51
CA HIS A 109 2.62 3.11 -4.64
C HIS A 109 2.30 1.65 -4.29
N LEU A 110 1.34 1.06 -4.99
CA LEU A 110 0.98 -0.34 -4.95
C LEU A 110 1.13 -0.86 -6.41
N GLY A 111 2.24 -1.53 -6.69
CA GLY A 111 2.52 -2.34 -7.89
C GLY A 111 1.63 -3.59 -7.98
N TRP A 112 0.33 -3.35 -8.02
CA TRP A 112 -0.72 -4.30 -8.33
C TRP A 112 -1.62 -3.69 -9.39
N SER A 113 -2.05 -4.50 -10.35
CA SER A 113 -2.85 -4.03 -11.47
C SER A 113 -4.30 -4.49 -11.43
N GLY A 114 -4.72 -5.26 -10.43
CA GLY A 114 -6.10 -5.73 -10.27
C GLY A 114 -6.90 -4.89 -9.28
N ASN A 115 -7.91 -5.52 -8.67
CA ASN A 115 -8.66 -4.94 -7.56
C ASN A 115 -7.71 -4.67 -6.38
N HIS A 116 -7.75 -3.47 -5.84
CA HIS A 116 -6.90 -3.08 -4.72
C HIS A 116 -7.56 -2.06 -3.81
N PHE A 117 -6.96 -1.91 -2.64
CA PHE A 117 -7.22 -0.79 -1.76
C PHE A 117 -5.91 -0.23 -1.21
N TRP A 118 -5.93 1.05 -0.86
CA TRP A 118 -4.96 1.61 0.06
C TRP A 118 -5.67 2.56 1.01
N ARG A 119 -5.13 2.67 2.23
CA ARG A 119 -5.70 3.50 3.28
C ARG A 119 -4.61 4.13 4.13
N ALA A 120 -4.82 5.36 4.55
CA ALA A 120 -3.97 6.06 5.52
C ALA A 120 -4.80 6.40 6.74
N GLU A 121 -4.31 6.06 7.93
CA GLU A 121 -5.02 6.28 9.19
C GLU A 121 -4.17 7.11 10.14
N ALA A 122 -4.80 8.04 10.84
CA ALA A 122 -4.28 8.70 12.01
C ALA A 122 -5.09 8.29 13.24
N LYS A 123 -4.46 7.56 14.14
CA LYS A 123 -5.06 7.13 15.40
C LYS A 123 -5.09 8.26 16.43
N SER A 124 -6.00 8.13 17.39
CA SER A 124 -6.13 9.02 18.53
C SER A 124 -4.85 9.10 19.40
N ASP A 125 -4.02 8.06 19.40
CA ASP A 125 -2.72 8.03 20.08
C ASP A 125 -1.58 8.67 19.26
N GLY A 126 -1.91 9.29 18.13
CA GLY A 126 -0.96 9.95 17.23
C GLY A 126 -0.25 9.00 16.26
N ARG A 127 -0.35 7.67 16.43
CA ARG A 127 0.25 6.74 15.46
C ARG A 127 -0.42 6.89 14.09
N ARG A 128 0.40 6.83 13.06
CA ARG A 128 -0.03 6.90 11.66
C ARG A 128 0.44 5.68 10.93
N PHE A 129 -0.38 5.18 10.02
CA PHE A 129 0.00 4.07 9.17
C PHE A 129 -0.67 4.15 7.82
N LEU A 130 0.05 3.67 6.82
CA LEU A 130 -0.50 3.35 5.52
C LEU A 130 -0.67 1.83 5.44
N GLN A 131 -1.81 1.39 4.93
CA GLN A 131 -2.07 -0.02 4.69
C GLN A 131 -2.62 -0.22 3.28
N SER A 132 -2.20 -1.28 2.61
CA SER A 132 -2.61 -1.56 1.26
C SER A 132 -2.55 -3.04 0.93
N GLY A 133 -3.26 -3.45 -0.11
CA GLY A 133 -3.28 -4.82 -0.58
C GLY A 133 -4.26 -5.00 -1.73
N GLU A 134 -4.30 -6.23 -2.21
CA GLU A 134 -5.32 -6.68 -3.13
C GLU A 134 -6.69 -6.60 -2.45
N LEU A 135 -7.71 -6.23 -3.22
CA LEU A 135 -9.08 -6.18 -2.76
C LEU A 135 -9.78 -7.46 -3.21
N LEU A 136 -9.69 -8.47 -2.35
CA LEU A 136 -10.23 -9.80 -2.56
C LEU A 136 -11.76 -9.79 -2.43
N MET A 137 -12.43 -10.53 -3.30
CA MET A 137 -13.83 -10.91 -3.16
C MET A 137 -13.95 -12.10 -2.20
N SER A 138 -15.14 -12.26 -1.64
CA SER A 138 -15.43 -13.37 -0.73
C SER A 138 -15.15 -14.72 -1.39
N GLY A 139 -14.33 -15.55 -0.74
CA GLY A 139 -13.97 -16.88 -1.24
C GLY A 139 -13.07 -16.88 -2.48
N GLU A 140 -12.54 -15.74 -2.91
CA GLU A 140 -11.66 -15.65 -4.08
C GLU A 140 -10.36 -16.45 -3.87
N ILE A 141 -9.86 -16.50 -2.63
CA ILE A 141 -8.59 -17.16 -2.30
C ILE A 141 -8.79 -18.28 -1.28
N SER A 142 -8.52 -19.51 -1.73
CA SER A 142 -8.43 -20.72 -0.91
C SER A 142 -6.99 -21.24 -0.88
N LEU A 143 -6.35 -21.24 0.30
CA LEU A 143 -4.99 -21.75 0.48
C LEU A 143 -5.03 -23.23 0.90
N MET A 144 -4.52 -24.11 0.04
CA MET A 144 -4.32 -25.53 0.34
C MET A 144 -2.98 -25.75 1.06
N MET A 145 -2.82 -26.93 1.67
CA MET A 145 -1.57 -27.35 2.32
C MET A 145 -0.38 -27.30 1.34
N ASP A 146 0.71 -26.66 1.76
CA ASP A 146 1.97 -26.64 1.02
C ASP A 146 2.64 -28.03 1.02
N ARG A 147 2.46 -28.80 -0.06
CA ARG A 147 3.10 -30.14 -0.26
C ARG A 147 4.36 -30.11 -1.13
N ALA A 148 5.07 -28.98 -1.20
CA ALA A 148 6.33 -28.79 -1.95
C ALA A 148 6.21 -28.35 -3.43
N THR A 149 5.06 -27.84 -3.87
CA THR A 149 4.96 -27.14 -5.17
C THR A 149 3.80 -26.15 -5.19
N LYS A 150 4.16 -24.86 -5.42
CA LYS A 150 3.38 -23.76 -6.04
C LYS A 150 1.88 -23.82 -5.70
N HIS A 151 1.37 -23.11 -4.70
CA HIS A 151 0.99 -21.70 -4.85
C HIS A 151 1.02 -21.00 -3.48
N PRO A 152 2.17 -20.47 -3.02
CA PRO A 152 2.13 -19.48 -1.95
C PRO A 152 1.34 -18.28 -2.48
N LEU A 153 0.38 -17.78 -1.71
CA LEU A 153 -0.23 -16.51 -2.05
C LEU A 153 0.84 -15.44 -1.79
N CYS A 154 1.45 -15.04 -2.88
CA CYS A 154 2.54 -14.09 -2.94
C CYS A 154 1.93 -12.74 -3.26
N MET A 155 1.55 -11.98 -2.24
CA MET A 155 1.24 -10.56 -2.45
C MET A 155 2.54 -9.77 -2.50
N GLN A 156 2.94 -9.39 -3.70
CA GLN A 156 4.14 -8.61 -3.92
C GLN A 156 3.77 -7.18 -4.19
N VAL A 157 3.86 -6.29 -3.19
CA VAL A 157 3.67 -4.88 -3.54
C VAL A 157 4.35 -3.79 -2.68
N THR A 158 5.39 -3.21 -3.30
CA THR A 158 5.77 -1.78 -3.49
C THR A 158 6.47 -0.89 -2.46
N ALA A 159 7.36 -0.14 -3.11
CA ALA A 159 8.23 0.97 -2.81
C ALA A 159 7.58 2.13 -2.05
N ILE A 160 8.18 2.49 -0.92
CA ILE A 160 8.05 3.81 -0.31
C ILE A 160 9.37 4.54 -0.48
N LYS A 161 9.33 5.66 -1.20
CA LYS A 161 10.45 6.59 -1.23
C LYS A 161 10.20 7.67 -0.20
N VAL A 162 11.15 7.84 0.72
CA VAL A 162 11.20 9.02 1.58
C VAL A 162 12.06 10.05 0.86
N SER A 163 11.53 11.24 0.64
CA SER A 163 12.31 12.38 0.13
C SER A 163 12.30 13.49 1.17
N THR A 164 13.48 14.05 1.44
CA THR A 164 13.67 15.23 2.27
C THR A 164 14.47 16.28 1.50
N GLY A 165 13.88 17.44 1.24
CA GLY A 165 14.55 18.72 0.90
C GLY A 165 15.37 18.84 -0.39
N SER A 166 16.09 17.80 -0.83
CA SER A 166 16.98 17.82 -2.00
C SER A 166 16.81 16.62 -2.93
N ASP A 167 16.20 15.53 -2.45
CA ASP A 167 15.97 14.34 -3.26
C ASP A 167 14.69 14.48 -4.08
N LYS A 168 14.79 14.44 -5.42
CA LYS A 168 13.57 14.37 -6.23
C LYS A 168 12.82 13.08 -5.89
N LEU A 169 11.56 13.20 -5.49
CA LEU A 169 10.66 12.05 -5.36
C LEU A 169 10.39 11.51 -6.76
N ILE A 170 11.12 10.46 -7.16
CA ILE A 170 10.82 9.70 -8.36
C ILE A 170 9.90 8.58 -7.90
N ILE A 171 8.59 8.79 -8.04
CA ILE A 171 7.65 7.68 -8.04
C ILE A 171 7.79 7.06 -9.43
N ALA A 172 8.32 5.84 -9.50
CA ALA A 172 8.29 5.08 -10.75
C ALA A 172 6.81 4.84 -11.10
N MET A 173 6.31 5.61 -12.07
CA MET A 173 5.02 5.42 -12.72
C MET A 173 5.13 4.32 -13.77
#